data_AF-A0A1V4ZQZ9-F1
#
_entry.id   AF-A0A1V4ZQZ9-F1
#
_cell.length_a   1.000
_cell.length_b   1.000
_cell.length_c   1.000
_cell.angle_alpha   90.00
_cell.angle_beta   90.00
_cell.angle_gamma   90.00
#
_symmetry.space_group_name_H-M   'P 1'
#
loop_
_entity.id
_entity.type
_entity.pdbx_description
1 polymer ?
#
loop_
_entity_poly.entity_id
_entity_poly.type
_entity_poly.pdbx_seq_one_letter_code
_entity_poly.pdbx_strand_id
1 'polypeptide(L)'
;MAKIALELFDSAGKAGLHGFGPEERELLLYATFLHDVGSFISYQDHQVHSHYLISNSDLPGFSRKEALIMATIARFHRKKAPGKQELSSTGLDPADQKKARALVALLRMAESLDRSHAALVRHAAFQGTTGKNAILVISAVGDCQLELWGIEHEAGNFRRIFGRRLVTEVRRAELGEIHELDGESLPHLLNHSIPREWHPGESRKDEECKTISPRARDATAAGRLNKGDSR
;
A
#
# COMPACT_ATOMS: atom_id res chain seq x y z
N MET A 1 4.30 -0.77 10.87
CA MET A 1 4.31 -0.92 9.40
C MET A 1 5.25 0.02 8.62
N ALA A 2 5.06 1.36 8.63
CA ALA A 2 5.71 2.29 7.68
C ALA A 2 7.25 2.23 7.64
N LYS A 3 7.90 2.09 8.79
CA LYS A 3 9.36 1.88 8.88
C LYS A 3 9.81 0.68 8.04
N ILE A 4 9.16 -0.48 8.21
CA ILE A 4 9.47 -1.71 7.48
C ILE A 4 9.25 -1.52 5.97
N ALA A 5 8.17 -0.85 5.55
CA ALA A 5 7.92 -0.58 4.14
C ALA A 5 9.06 0.23 3.49
N LEU A 6 9.58 1.24 4.20
CA LEU A 6 10.71 2.04 3.74
C LEU A 6 12.03 1.27 3.75
N GLU A 7 12.30 0.46 4.79
CA GLU A 7 13.50 -0.39 4.82
C GLU A 7 13.50 -1.39 3.65
N LEU A 8 12.35 -1.99 3.34
CA LEU A 8 12.19 -2.87 2.19
C LEU A 8 12.42 -2.13 0.88
N PHE A 9 11.88 -0.92 0.70
CA PHE A 9 12.11 -0.10 -0.49
C PHE A 9 13.60 0.26 -0.65
N ASP A 10 14.20 0.82 0.39
CA ASP A 10 15.57 1.32 0.35
C ASP A 10 16.56 0.17 0.11
N SER A 11 16.36 -0.97 0.76
CA SER A 11 17.20 -2.16 0.57
C SER A 11 16.94 -2.87 -0.76
N ALA A 12 15.70 -2.87 -1.28
CA ALA A 12 15.39 -3.42 -2.60
C ALA A 12 16.06 -2.63 -3.72
N GLY A 13 16.08 -1.30 -3.62
CA GLY A 13 16.83 -0.43 -4.52
C GLY A 13 18.33 -0.75 -4.51
N LYS A 14 18.94 -0.82 -3.31
CA LYS A 14 20.36 -1.19 -3.14
C LYS A 14 20.68 -2.58 -3.68
N ALA A 15 19.76 -3.53 -3.56
CA ALA A 15 19.90 -4.90 -4.07
C ALA A 15 19.67 -5.02 -5.60
N GLY A 16 19.35 -3.91 -6.29
CA GLY A 16 19.09 -3.89 -7.73
C GLY A 16 17.74 -4.50 -8.15
N LEU A 17 16.77 -4.57 -7.23
CA LEU A 17 15.42 -5.06 -7.52
C LEU A 17 14.56 -4.01 -8.24
N HIS A 18 14.86 -2.73 -8.04
CA HIS A 18 14.27 -1.61 -8.77
C HIS A 18 15.23 -0.43 -8.88
N GLY A 19 14.89 0.55 -9.74
CA GLY A 19 15.64 1.79 -9.94
C GLY A 19 14.86 3.05 -9.56
N PHE A 20 13.83 2.92 -8.72
CA PHE A 20 12.99 4.04 -8.27
C PHE A 20 13.73 4.99 -7.31
N GLY A 21 13.27 6.24 -7.25
CA GLY A 21 13.90 7.33 -6.53
C GLY A 21 13.08 7.82 -5.32
N PRO A 22 13.41 9.03 -4.82
CA PRO A 22 12.74 9.64 -3.66
C PRO A 22 11.23 9.83 -3.83
N GLU A 23 10.77 10.17 -5.04
CA GLU A 23 9.34 10.35 -5.33
C GLU A 23 8.54 9.06 -5.08
N GLU A 24 9.00 7.91 -5.61
CA GLU A 24 8.32 6.64 -5.37
C GLU A 24 8.39 6.19 -3.91
N ARG A 25 9.49 6.51 -3.23
CA ARG A 25 9.66 6.26 -1.79
C ARG A 25 8.62 7.04 -0.99
N GLU A 26 8.40 8.29 -1.36
CA GLU A 26 7.39 9.16 -0.77
C GLU A 26 5.97 8.61 -1.04
N LEU A 27 5.66 8.24 -2.28
CA LEU A 27 4.36 7.64 -2.61
C LEU A 27 4.10 6.36 -1.81
N LEU A 28 5.11 5.51 -1.60
CA LEU A 28 4.98 4.33 -0.74
C LEU A 28 4.70 4.72 0.71
N LEU A 29 5.40 5.70 1.26
CA LEU A 29 5.21 6.18 2.63
C LEU A 29 3.78 6.66 2.85
N TYR A 30 3.30 7.57 2.01
CA TYR A 30 1.95 8.13 2.15
C TYR A 30 0.86 7.10 1.86
N ALA A 31 1.05 6.22 0.87
CA ALA A 31 0.14 5.10 0.67
C ALA A 31 0.10 4.16 1.89
N THR A 32 1.22 3.97 2.58
CA THR A 32 1.28 3.19 3.83
C THR A 32 0.49 3.86 4.95
N PHE A 33 0.44 5.19 5.03
CA PHE A 33 -0.42 5.85 6.02
C PHE A 33 -1.91 5.79 5.66
N LEU A 34 -2.23 5.78 4.36
CA LEU A 34 -3.60 5.89 3.87
C LEU A 34 -4.27 4.55 3.55
N HIS A 35 -3.54 3.42 3.51
CA HIS A 35 -4.04 2.16 2.96
C HIS A 35 -5.33 1.65 3.63
N ASP A 36 -5.54 1.97 4.91
CA ASP A 36 -6.67 1.53 5.72
C ASP A 36 -7.73 2.60 6.02
N VAL A 37 -7.64 3.78 5.40
CA VAL A 37 -8.60 4.88 5.63
C VAL A 37 -10.05 4.48 5.28
N GLY A 38 -10.24 3.51 4.37
CA GLY A 38 -11.55 2.97 4.04
C GLY A 38 -12.24 2.18 5.16
N SER A 39 -11.49 1.78 6.20
CA SER A 39 -12.03 1.03 7.34
C SER A 39 -13.01 1.87 8.17
N PHE A 40 -12.93 3.19 8.11
CA PHE A 40 -13.91 4.11 8.70
C PHE A 40 -15.29 4.03 8.02
N ILE A 41 -15.35 3.58 6.76
CA ILE A 41 -16.61 3.38 6.02
C ILE A 41 -17.12 1.97 6.27
N SER A 42 -16.29 0.96 6.03
CA SER A 42 -16.63 -0.44 6.21
C SER A 42 -15.38 -1.28 6.34
N TYR A 43 -15.34 -2.16 7.34
CA TYR A 43 -14.27 -3.15 7.46
C TYR A 43 -14.26 -4.15 6.29
N GLN A 44 -15.44 -4.52 5.79
CA GLN A 44 -15.56 -5.32 4.58
C GLN A 44 -15.21 -4.43 3.38
N ASP A 45 -14.27 -4.91 2.56
CA ASP A 45 -13.80 -4.23 1.36
C ASP A 45 -13.22 -2.83 1.58
N HIS A 46 -12.68 -2.54 2.78
CA HIS A 46 -12.02 -1.27 3.08
C HIS A 46 -10.99 -0.88 2.02
N GLN A 47 -10.26 -1.81 1.40
CA GLN A 47 -9.30 -1.48 0.34
C GLN A 47 -9.95 -0.80 -0.89
N VAL A 48 -11.23 -1.08 -1.18
CA VAL A 48 -12.02 -0.39 -2.23
C VAL A 48 -12.36 1.02 -1.78
N HIS A 49 -12.76 1.17 -0.52
CA HIS A 49 -13.09 2.47 0.07
C HIS A 49 -11.86 3.36 0.22
N SER A 50 -10.71 2.82 0.64
CA SER A 50 -9.44 3.54 0.70
C SER A 50 -9.05 4.06 -0.68
N HIS A 51 -9.14 3.20 -1.71
CA HIS A 51 -8.91 3.64 -3.09
C HIS A 51 -9.84 4.80 -3.46
N TYR A 52 -11.15 4.66 -3.22
CA TYR A 52 -12.12 5.70 -3.55
C TYR A 52 -11.83 7.01 -2.84
N LEU A 53 -11.55 6.98 -1.53
CA LEU A 53 -11.23 8.16 -0.76
C LEU A 53 -9.96 8.83 -1.27
N ILE A 54 -8.88 8.08 -1.45
CA ILE A 54 -7.60 8.64 -1.91
C ILE A 54 -7.71 9.20 -3.33
N SER A 55 -8.39 8.51 -4.25
CA SER A 55 -8.50 8.96 -5.66
C SER A 55 -9.44 10.15 -5.88
N ASN A 56 -10.31 10.45 -4.92
CA ASN A 56 -11.28 11.55 -4.99
C ASN A 56 -11.07 12.62 -3.91
N SER A 57 -9.98 12.54 -3.15
CA SER A 57 -9.58 13.58 -2.21
C SER A 57 -8.59 14.54 -2.87
N ASP A 58 -8.71 15.81 -2.55
CA ASP A 58 -7.63 16.76 -2.80
C ASP A 58 -6.53 16.50 -1.77
N LEU A 59 -5.36 16.07 -2.25
CA LEU A 59 -4.18 15.82 -1.44
C LEU A 59 -3.15 16.91 -1.75
N PRO A 60 -3.11 18.01 -0.98
CA PRO A 60 -2.15 19.08 -1.20
C PRO A 60 -0.72 18.54 -1.24
N GLY A 61 0.05 18.94 -2.25
CA GLY A 61 1.41 18.44 -2.47
C GLY A 61 1.50 17.24 -3.41
N PHE A 62 0.37 16.64 -3.81
CA PHE A 62 0.35 15.54 -4.79
C PHE A 62 -0.43 15.91 -6.04
N SER A 63 0.11 15.55 -7.20
CA SER A 63 -0.65 15.56 -8.45
C SER A 63 -1.75 14.50 -8.43
N ARG A 64 -2.77 14.69 -9.28
CA ARG A 64 -3.83 13.69 -9.48
C ARG A 64 -3.29 12.31 -9.86
N LYS A 65 -2.17 12.27 -10.58
CA LYS A 65 -1.51 11.04 -10.99
C LYS A 65 -0.86 10.33 -9.81
N GLU A 66 -0.16 11.06 -8.95
CA GLU A 66 0.43 10.54 -7.71
C GLU A 66 -0.64 10.06 -6.73
N ALA A 67 -1.71 10.82 -6.56
CA ALA A 67 -2.88 10.40 -5.79
C ALA A 67 -3.47 9.09 -6.32
N LEU A 68 -3.56 8.93 -7.64
CA LEU A 68 -4.02 7.69 -8.27
C LEU A 68 -3.05 6.51 -8.06
N ILE A 69 -1.73 6.75 -8.06
CA ILE A 69 -0.73 5.73 -7.71
C ILE A 69 -0.92 5.31 -6.26
N MET A 70 -1.03 6.25 -5.31
CA MET A 70 -1.27 5.96 -3.90
C MET A 70 -2.60 5.21 -3.69
N ALA A 71 -3.66 5.63 -4.36
CA ALA A 71 -4.96 4.96 -4.34
C ALA A 71 -4.85 3.51 -4.86
N THR A 72 -4.07 3.31 -5.93
CA THR A 72 -3.80 1.97 -6.49
C THR A 72 -3.03 1.11 -5.51
N ILE A 73 -2.02 1.67 -4.82
CA ILE A 73 -1.27 0.97 -3.79
C ILE A 73 -2.20 0.52 -2.66
N ALA A 74 -3.01 1.45 -2.14
CA ALA A 74 -4.03 1.18 -1.12
C ALA A 74 -5.07 0.15 -1.60
N ARG A 75 -5.47 0.16 -2.87
CA ARG A 75 -6.48 -0.77 -3.41
C ARG A 75 -6.07 -2.24 -3.30
N PHE A 76 -4.78 -2.49 -3.43
CA PHE A 76 -4.21 -3.82 -3.60
C PHE A 76 -3.28 -4.25 -2.45
N HIS A 77 -3.26 -3.50 -1.35
CA HIS A 77 -2.46 -3.83 -0.16
C HIS A 77 -2.87 -5.17 0.49
N ARG A 78 -4.08 -5.68 0.22
CA ARG A 78 -4.58 -6.97 0.71
C ARG A 78 -5.38 -7.74 -0.34
N LYS A 79 -5.81 -8.95 0.02
CA LYS A 79 -6.52 -9.88 -0.88
C LYS A 79 -5.68 -10.18 -2.14
N LYS A 80 -6.32 -10.28 -3.32
CA LYS A 80 -5.68 -10.62 -4.59
C LYS A 80 -4.69 -9.51 -5.01
N ALA A 81 -3.42 -9.89 -5.19
CA ALA A 81 -2.42 -9.02 -5.81
C ALA A 81 -2.82 -8.69 -7.27
N PRO A 82 -2.49 -7.50 -7.78
CA PRO A 82 -3.03 -7.05 -9.04
C PRO A 82 -2.36 -7.78 -10.22
N GLY A 83 -3.16 -8.20 -11.20
CA GLY A 83 -2.68 -8.69 -12.49
C GLY A 83 -2.40 -7.55 -13.46
N LYS A 84 -2.03 -7.92 -14.69
CA LYS A 84 -1.83 -6.94 -15.76
C LYS A 84 -3.15 -6.22 -16.08
N GLN A 85 -4.25 -6.97 -16.18
CA GLN A 85 -5.56 -6.44 -16.52
C GLN A 85 -6.06 -5.47 -15.44
N GLU A 86 -5.99 -5.85 -14.16
CA GLU A 86 -6.43 -4.99 -13.06
C GLU A 86 -5.67 -3.67 -13.01
N LEU A 87 -4.35 -3.68 -13.26
CA LEU A 87 -3.56 -2.44 -13.34
C LEU A 87 -3.89 -1.61 -14.57
N SER A 88 -4.11 -2.24 -15.73
CA SER A 88 -4.49 -1.52 -16.95
C SER A 88 -5.85 -0.82 -16.84
N SER A 89 -6.73 -1.30 -15.96
CA SER A 89 -8.02 -0.65 -15.67
C SER A 89 -7.95 0.53 -14.70
N THR A 90 -6.77 0.85 -14.13
CA THR A 90 -6.62 1.97 -13.19
C THR A 90 -6.56 3.34 -13.87
N GLY A 91 -6.31 3.39 -15.18
CA GLY A 91 -6.05 4.64 -15.91
C GLY A 91 -4.61 5.15 -15.79
N LEU A 92 -3.73 4.44 -15.07
CA LEU A 92 -2.29 4.73 -15.07
C LEU A 92 -1.64 4.35 -16.40
N ASP A 93 -0.62 5.09 -16.80
CA ASP A 93 0.22 4.71 -17.94
C ASP A 93 1.06 3.46 -17.64
N PRO A 94 1.67 2.80 -18.64
CA PRO A 94 2.43 1.57 -18.42
C PRO A 94 3.62 1.71 -17.45
N ALA A 95 4.25 2.89 -17.37
CA ALA A 95 5.37 3.14 -16.46
C ALA A 95 4.88 3.24 -15.02
N ASP A 96 3.79 3.98 -14.79
CA ASP A 96 3.15 4.12 -13.49
C ASP A 96 2.50 2.82 -13.02
N GLN A 97 1.94 2.00 -13.93
CA GLN A 97 1.48 0.64 -13.61
C GLN A 97 2.63 -0.24 -13.10
N LYS A 98 3.82 -0.12 -13.69
CA LYS A 98 5.01 -0.87 -13.25
C LYS A 98 5.46 -0.40 -11.86
N LYS A 99 5.47 0.91 -11.62
CA LYS A 99 5.74 1.51 -10.30
C LYS A 99 4.75 1.01 -9.26
N ALA A 100 3.45 1.22 -9.48
CA ALA A 100 2.40 0.81 -8.56
C ALA A 100 2.48 -0.68 -8.23
N ARG A 101 2.75 -1.54 -9.23
CA ARG A 101 2.92 -2.98 -8.99
C ARG A 101 4.05 -3.31 -8.02
N ALA A 102 5.21 -2.68 -8.18
CA ALA A 102 6.35 -2.90 -7.30
C ALA A 102 6.10 -2.34 -5.90
N LEU A 103 5.52 -1.14 -5.79
CA LEU A 103 5.18 -0.53 -4.50
C LEU A 103 4.11 -1.32 -3.74
N VAL A 104 3.09 -1.85 -4.43
CA VAL A 104 2.12 -2.79 -3.87
C VAL A 104 2.81 -4.02 -3.30
N ALA A 105 3.79 -4.60 -4.00
CA ALA A 105 4.49 -5.78 -3.50
C ALA A 105 5.23 -5.51 -2.20
N LEU A 106 5.93 -4.37 -2.12
CA LEU A 106 6.66 -3.96 -0.92
C LEU A 106 5.69 -3.68 0.23
N LEU A 107 4.57 -2.99 -0.02
CA LEU A 107 3.56 -2.71 1.01
C LEU A 107 2.94 -4.01 1.56
N ARG A 108 2.61 -4.97 0.68
CA ARG A 108 2.06 -6.28 1.09
C ARG A 108 3.04 -7.10 1.92
N MET A 109 4.33 -7.01 1.61
CA MET A 109 5.37 -7.64 2.42
C MET A 109 5.49 -6.96 3.79
N ALA A 110 5.43 -5.63 3.84
CA ALA A 110 5.41 -4.89 5.10
C ALA A 110 4.18 -5.23 5.96
N GLU A 111 2.99 -5.36 5.35
CA GLU A 111 1.76 -5.81 6.02
C GLU A 111 1.90 -7.23 6.56
N SER A 112 2.50 -8.12 5.77
CA SER A 112 2.75 -9.50 6.19
C SER A 112 3.71 -9.57 7.39
N LEU A 113 4.71 -8.69 7.44
CA LEU A 113 5.66 -8.58 8.55
C LEU A 113 5.09 -7.88 9.79
N ASP A 114 3.95 -7.20 9.67
CA ASP A 114 3.25 -6.53 10.77
C ASP A 114 1.95 -7.26 11.15
N ARG A 115 1.78 -8.50 10.68
CA ARG A 115 0.48 -9.20 10.68
C ARG A 115 -0.11 -9.48 12.05
N SER A 116 0.72 -9.77 13.05
CA SER A 116 0.25 -9.94 14.43
C SER A 116 -0.06 -8.61 15.13
N HIS A 117 0.40 -7.48 14.56
CA HIS A 117 0.47 -6.17 15.21
C HIS A 117 1.20 -6.18 16.56
N ALA A 118 1.97 -7.23 16.87
CA ALA A 118 2.73 -7.36 18.11
C ALA A 118 4.14 -6.74 18.02
N ALA A 119 4.44 -6.06 16.90
CA ALA A 119 5.73 -5.44 16.62
C ALA A 119 6.93 -6.40 16.82
N LEU A 120 6.75 -7.68 16.46
CA LEU A 120 7.78 -8.71 16.59
C LEU A 120 8.95 -8.44 15.62
N VAL A 121 8.65 -8.09 14.38
CA VAL A 121 9.66 -7.72 13.38
C VAL A 121 10.10 -6.27 13.62
N ARG A 122 11.41 -6.10 13.86
CA ARG A 122 12.03 -4.79 14.11
C ARG A 122 12.68 -4.19 12.87
N HIS A 123 13.28 -5.05 12.04
CA HIS A 123 13.96 -4.67 10.81
C HIS A 123 13.74 -5.67 9.67
N ALA A 124 13.42 -5.11 8.50
CA ALA A 124 13.06 -5.69 7.19
C ALA A 124 14.02 -5.34 6.04
N ALA A 125 15.09 -6.08 5.73
CA ALA A 125 16.03 -5.61 4.68
C ALA A 125 16.52 -6.69 3.71
N PHE A 126 16.57 -6.34 2.42
CA PHE A 126 17.25 -7.14 1.40
C PHE A 126 18.77 -6.96 1.52
N GLN A 127 19.50 -8.04 1.79
CA GLN A 127 20.97 -8.01 1.91
C GLN A 127 21.66 -8.03 0.53
N GLY A 128 20.95 -8.49 -0.51
CA GLY A 128 21.44 -8.51 -1.88
C GLY A 128 20.74 -9.56 -2.74
N THR A 129 21.24 -9.71 -3.97
CA THR A 129 20.81 -10.79 -4.87
C THR A 129 21.97 -11.74 -5.14
N THR A 130 21.71 -13.05 -5.02
CA THR A 130 22.68 -14.11 -5.33
C THR A 130 22.07 -15.04 -6.37
N GLY A 131 22.61 -15.01 -7.60
CA GLY A 131 22.04 -15.74 -8.72
C GLY A 131 20.57 -15.36 -8.95
N LYS A 132 19.63 -16.31 -8.82
CA LYS A 132 18.18 -16.06 -8.97
C LYS A 132 17.49 -15.70 -7.65
N ASN A 133 18.21 -15.57 -6.55
CA ASN A 133 17.64 -15.35 -5.23
C ASN A 133 17.81 -13.88 -4.80
N ALA A 134 16.80 -13.34 -4.11
CA ALA A 134 16.89 -12.13 -3.31
C ALA A 134 16.81 -12.55 -1.84
N ILE A 135 17.79 -12.15 -1.04
CA ILE A 135 17.91 -12.55 0.37
C ILE A 135 17.29 -11.46 1.22
N LEU A 136 16.17 -11.77 1.87
CA LEU A 136 15.48 -10.91 2.83
C LEU A 136 15.86 -11.32 4.24
N VAL A 137 16.58 -10.46 4.94
CA VAL A 137 16.93 -10.63 6.35
C VAL A 137 15.88 -9.95 7.21
N ILE A 138 15.28 -10.72 8.12
CA ILE A 138 14.25 -10.28 9.05
C ILE A 138 14.84 -10.33 10.46
N SER A 139 14.91 -9.20 11.13
CA SER A 139 15.28 -9.12 12.55
C SER A 139 14.03 -9.08 13.39
N ALA A 140 13.84 -10.08 14.25
CA ALA A 140 12.62 -10.23 15.05
C ALA A 140 12.92 -10.50 16.51
N VAL A 141 12.03 -10.01 17.39
CA VAL A 141 12.00 -10.33 18.81
C VAL A 141 11.05 -11.51 18.98
N GLY A 142 11.59 -12.64 19.44
CA GLY A 142 10.80 -13.85 19.68
C GLY A 142 10.43 -14.61 18.41
N ASP A 143 9.36 -15.40 18.49
CA ASP A 143 8.88 -16.24 17.39
C ASP A 143 7.97 -15.45 16.45
N CYS A 144 8.33 -15.38 15.17
CA CYS A 144 7.61 -14.65 14.11
C CYS A 144 7.09 -15.57 13.00
N GLN A 145 6.71 -16.82 13.32
CA GLN A 145 6.21 -17.77 12.31
C GLN A 145 5.04 -17.20 11.48
N LEU A 146 4.14 -16.42 12.09
CA LEU A 146 2.98 -15.87 11.39
C LEU A 146 3.39 -14.87 10.30
N GLU A 147 4.38 -14.03 10.60
CA GLU A 147 4.95 -13.06 9.68
C GLU A 147 5.71 -13.78 8.55
N LEU A 148 6.49 -14.81 8.89
CA LEU A 148 7.22 -15.63 7.90
C LEU A 148 6.27 -16.33 6.94
N TRP A 149 5.17 -16.89 7.45
CA TRP A 149 4.13 -17.50 6.61
C TRP A 149 3.47 -16.47 5.68
N GLY A 150 3.26 -15.25 6.16
CA GLY A 150 2.79 -14.13 5.32
C GLY A 150 3.76 -13.81 4.19
N ILE A 151 5.07 -13.73 4.49
CA ILE A 151 6.11 -13.51 3.50
C ILE A 151 6.20 -14.66 2.49
N GLU A 152 6.07 -15.90 2.93
CA GLU A 152 6.04 -17.07 2.04
C GLU A 152 4.88 -16.99 1.05
N HIS A 153 3.71 -16.54 1.51
CA HIS A 153 2.53 -16.32 0.65
C HIS A 153 2.79 -15.26 -0.44
N GLU A 154 3.59 -14.22 -0.15
CA GLU A 154 3.95 -13.18 -1.11
C GLU A 154 5.08 -13.57 -2.08
N ALA A 155 5.80 -14.68 -1.84
CA ALA A 155 6.97 -15.07 -2.62
C ALA A 155 6.68 -15.26 -4.13
N GLY A 156 5.51 -15.80 -4.47
CA GLY A 156 5.08 -15.96 -5.87
C GLY A 156 4.86 -14.62 -6.57
N ASN A 157 4.21 -13.68 -5.89
CA ASN A 157 3.99 -12.33 -6.41
C ASN A 157 5.31 -11.55 -6.52
N PHE A 158 6.16 -11.63 -5.49
CA PHE A 158 7.51 -11.07 -5.50
C PHE A 158 8.31 -11.55 -6.72
N ARG A 159 8.33 -12.87 -6.98
CA ARG A 159 9.05 -13.44 -8.12
C ARG A 159 8.54 -12.94 -9.46
N ARG A 160 7.22 -12.81 -9.60
CA ARG A 160 6.60 -12.29 -10.83
C ARG A 160 6.99 -10.83 -11.11
N ILE A 161 7.21 -10.05 -10.06
CA ILE A 161 7.46 -8.60 -10.15
C ILE A 161 8.94 -8.30 -10.29
N PHE A 162 9.78 -8.90 -9.44
CA PHE A 162 11.21 -8.60 -9.37
C PHE A 162 12.08 -9.63 -10.09
N GLY A 163 11.49 -10.71 -10.62
CA GLY A 163 12.21 -11.74 -11.37
C GLY A 163 13.16 -12.61 -10.52
N ARG A 164 13.12 -12.49 -9.19
CA ARG A 164 13.96 -13.23 -8.23
C ARG A 164 13.11 -14.10 -7.31
N ARG A 165 13.65 -15.24 -6.88
CA ARG A 165 13.06 -16.03 -5.77
C ARG A 165 13.36 -15.33 -4.46
N LEU A 166 12.35 -15.20 -3.61
CA LEU A 166 12.51 -14.68 -2.26
C LEU A 166 13.08 -15.77 -1.35
N VAL A 167 14.14 -15.48 -0.63
CA VAL A 167 14.72 -16.36 0.40
C VAL A 167 14.79 -15.56 1.69
N THR A 168 14.27 -16.10 2.78
CA THR A 168 14.22 -15.44 4.08
C THR A 168 15.30 -15.97 5.02
N GLU A 169 15.92 -15.07 5.76
CA GLU A 169 16.81 -15.38 6.89
C GLU A 169 16.32 -14.63 8.12
N VAL A 170 16.19 -15.33 9.25
CA VAL A 170 15.72 -14.71 10.49
C VAL A 170 16.87 -14.54 11.46
N ARG A 171 17.02 -13.33 11.98
CA ARG A 171 17.97 -12.98 13.03
C ARG A 171 17.21 -12.57 14.28
N ARG A 172 17.73 -12.98 15.44
CA ARG A 172 17.18 -12.58 16.73
C ARG A 172 17.59 -11.14 17.01
N ALA A 173 16.63 -10.27 17.28
CA ALA A 173 16.87 -8.93 17.81
C ALA A 173 16.95 -8.99 19.35
N GLU A 174 17.92 -8.28 19.94
CA GLU A 174 18.01 -8.13 21.39
C GLU A 174 17.11 -6.98 21.87
N LEU A 175 16.55 -7.09 23.10
CA LEU A 175 15.68 -6.04 23.68
C LEU A 175 16.39 -4.68 23.86
N GLY A 176 17.70 -4.57 23.66
CA GLY A 176 18.43 -3.29 23.77
C GLY A 176 18.16 -2.30 22.63
N GLU A 177 17.67 -2.77 21.47
CA GLU A 177 17.41 -1.94 20.27
C GLU A 177 16.14 -1.08 20.37
N ILE A 178 15.49 -1.05 21.55
CA ILE A 178 14.16 -0.45 21.76
C ILE A 178 14.22 1.09 21.86
N HIS A 179 15.40 1.70 22.13
CA HIS A 179 15.47 3.11 22.55
C HIS A 179 15.84 4.15 21.47
N GLU A 180 16.17 3.77 20.23
CA GLU A 180 16.84 4.72 19.31
C GLU A 180 15.98 5.42 18.25
N LEU A 181 14.70 5.08 18.05
CA LEU A 181 13.99 5.54 16.84
C LEU A 181 12.64 6.23 17.06
N ASP A 182 12.27 6.53 18.30
CA ASP A 182 10.99 7.19 18.59
C ASP A 182 11.05 8.73 18.41
N GLY A 183 12.24 9.30 18.16
CA GLY A 183 12.46 10.76 18.22
C GLY A 183 12.66 11.53 16.91
N GLU A 184 13.44 11.02 15.94
CA GLU A 184 14.05 11.92 14.92
C GLU A 184 13.86 11.55 13.44
N SER A 185 13.09 10.51 13.09
CA SER A 185 13.01 10.04 11.69
C SER A 185 11.64 10.16 11.01
N LEU A 186 10.69 10.90 11.59
CA LEU A 186 9.56 11.38 10.80
C LEU A 186 10.09 12.47 9.84
N PRO A 187 10.01 12.29 8.51
CA PRO A 187 10.44 13.33 7.60
C PRO A 187 9.69 14.63 7.96
N HIS A 188 10.44 15.73 7.91
CA HIS A 188 10.05 17.14 7.99
C HIS A 188 8.82 17.55 7.14
N LEU A 189 8.24 16.61 6.38
CA LEU A 189 7.04 16.76 5.56
C LEU A 189 5.73 16.89 6.37
N LEU A 190 5.73 16.60 7.67
CA LEU A 190 4.62 16.96 8.57
C LEU A 190 4.70 18.41 9.07
N ASN A 191 5.75 19.16 8.71
CA ASN A 191 5.93 20.56 9.14
C ASN A 191 5.45 21.59 8.11
N HIS A 192 4.77 21.16 7.04
CA HIS A 192 3.96 22.09 6.27
C HIS A 192 2.76 22.48 7.14
N SER A 193 2.86 23.67 7.72
CA SER A 193 1.85 24.35 8.51
C SER A 193 0.46 24.09 7.91
N ILE A 194 -0.29 23.15 8.48
CA ILE A 194 -1.73 23.07 8.30
C ILE A 194 -2.24 24.44 8.77
N PRO A 195 -2.85 25.27 7.92
CA PRO A 195 -3.50 26.47 8.42
C PRO A 195 -4.52 26.00 9.45
N ARG A 196 -4.30 26.37 10.71
CA ARG A 196 -5.31 26.19 11.76
C ARG A 196 -6.58 26.85 11.25
N GLU A 197 -7.67 26.10 11.31
CA GLU A 197 -9.06 26.44 10.97
C GLU A 197 -9.57 25.85 9.64
N TRP A 198 -9.92 24.56 9.72
CA TRP A 198 -10.96 23.98 8.87
C TRP A 198 -12.31 24.24 9.55
N HIS A 199 -13.12 25.14 8.99
CA HIS A 199 -14.50 25.38 9.42
C HIS A 199 -15.46 24.74 8.40
N PRO A 200 -16.36 23.83 8.81
CA PRO A 200 -17.37 23.28 7.90
C PRO A 200 -18.45 24.34 7.66
N GLY A 201 -18.43 25.02 6.50
CA GLY A 201 -19.57 25.87 6.11
C GLY A 201 -19.34 27.00 5.11
N GLU A 202 -18.11 27.39 4.77
CA GLU A 202 -17.90 28.47 3.80
C GLU A 202 -17.65 27.94 2.39
N SER A 203 -18.71 28.00 1.57
CA SER A 203 -18.62 27.83 0.14
C SER A 203 -17.82 28.99 -0.47
N ARG A 204 -16.67 28.70 -1.06
CA ARG A 204 -16.08 29.61 -2.06
C ARG A 204 -16.94 29.54 -3.31
N LYS A 205 -17.62 30.65 -3.57
CA LYS A 205 -18.36 30.90 -4.80
C LYS A 205 -17.40 30.87 -6.00
N ASP A 206 -17.93 30.27 -7.07
CA ASP A 206 -17.60 30.49 -8.46
C ASP A 206 -16.27 29.92 -8.98
N GLU A 207 -16.33 28.72 -9.56
CA GLU A 207 -16.07 28.56 -10.98
C GLU A 207 -16.87 27.36 -11.54
N GLU A 208 -17.61 27.64 -12.62
CA GLU A 208 -18.63 26.83 -13.26
C GLU A 208 -18.04 25.56 -13.91
N CYS A 209 -18.19 24.39 -13.29
CA CYS A 209 -18.01 23.11 -13.99
C CYS A 209 -19.37 22.59 -14.48
N LYS A 210 -19.79 23.09 -15.65
CA LYS A 210 -20.98 22.61 -16.37
C LYS A 210 -20.80 21.14 -16.77
N THR A 211 -21.91 20.40 -16.67
CA THR A 211 -22.21 19.05 -17.18
C THR A 211 -21.59 17.83 -16.48
N ILE A 212 -22.35 17.25 -15.55
CA ILE A 212 -22.33 15.81 -15.23
C ILE A 212 -23.66 15.22 -15.74
N SER A 213 -23.60 14.19 -16.60
CA SER A 213 -24.78 13.51 -17.12
C SER A 213 -25.37 12.50 -16.12
N PRO A 214 -26.69 12.28 -16.08
CA PRO A 214 -27.32 11.42 -15.07
C PRO A 214 -27.40 9.98 -15.57
N ARG A 215 -26.45 9.12 -15.16
CA ARG A 215 -26.62 7.66 -15.27
C ARG A 215 -25.76 6.92 -14.22
N ALA A 216 -26.20 6.97 -12.97
CA ALA A 216 -25.74 6.06 -11.91
C ALA A 216 -26.76 5.97 -10.76
N ARG A 217 -28.04 5.89 -11.10
CA ARG A 217 -29.11 5.46 -10.18
C ARG A 217 -29.92 4.45 -10.97
N ASP A 218 -29.68 3.17 -10.70
CA ASP A 218 -30.57 2.01 -10.89
C ASP A 218 -29.74 0.73 -10.98
N ALA A 219 -29.27 0.25 -9.83
CA ALA A 219 -28.84 -1.14 -9.65
C ALA A 219 -28.88 -1.56 -8.17
N THR A 220 -29.94 -1.19 -7.45
CA THR A 220 -30.25 -1.75 -6.12
C THR A 220 -31.75 -1.66 -5.84
N ALA A 221 -32.54 -2.45 -6.58
CA ALA A 221 -33.91 -2.82 -6.18
C ALA A 221 -34.47 -3.89 -7.12
N ALA A 222 -34.29 -5.17 -6.78
CA ALA A 222 -35.24 -6.25 -7.07
C ALA A 222 -34.74 -7.55 -6.42
N GLY A 223 -35.21 -7.80 -5.20
CA GLY A 223 -35.10 -9.11 -4.58
C GLY A 223 -36.27 -10.01 -4.97
N ARG A 224 -36.02 -11.31 -4.81
CA ARG A 224 -36.96 -12.41 -4.47
C ARG A 224 -37.75 -13.13 -5.58
N LEU A 225 -37.50 -14.45 -5.58
CA LEU A 225 -38.44 -15.59 -5.64
C LEU A 225 -39.13 -15.88 -6.98
N ASN A 226 -38.84 -17.06 -7.56
CA ASN A 226 -39.85 -18.12 -7.54
C ASN A 226 -39.28 -19.53 -7.74
N LYS A 227 -39.80 -20.48 -6.94
CA LYS A 227 -39.88 -21.92 -7.22
C LYS A 227 -40.93 -22.14 -8.32
N GLY A 228 -40.79 -23.17 -9.15
CA GLY A 228 -41.90 -23.62 -9.98
C GLY A 228 -41.49 -24.55 -11.11
N ASP A 229 -41.94 -25.79 -10.96
CA ASP A 229 -41.76 -27.00 -11.76
C ASP A 229 -42.34 -26.97 -13.20
N SER A 230 -42.07 -28.06 -13.93
CA SER A 230 -42.76 -28.62 -15.11
C SER A 230 -42.41 -28.14 -16.54
N ARG A 231 -41.62 -28.93 -17.27
CA ARG A 231 -42.08 -29.98 -18.20
C ARG A 231 -40.91 -30.79 -18.75
#